data_AF-A0AA36JK04-F1
#
_entry.id   AF-A0AA36JK04-F1
#
_cell.length_a   1.000
_cell.length_b   1.000
_cell.length_c   1.000
_cell.angle_alpha   90.00
_cell.angle_beta   90.00
_cell.angle_gamma   90.00
#
_symmetry.space_group_name_H-M   'P 1'
#
loop_
_entity.id
_entity.type
_entity.pdbx_description
1 polymer ?
#
loop_
_entity_poly.entity_id
_entity_poly.type
_entity_poly.pdbx_seq_one_letter_code
_entity_poly.pdbx_strand_id
1 'polypeptide(L)'
;MIQEKVQRIITKRRDKNGKVISESETMQDILKRWVIPANDSRKIIWDLFMGALIIYSVIAITYSVSFNATDPDTRLHCNGTLPWSKLWMQGTWSWDRQLAPAAKAPSPLGVAAKAVVAPKGKEASKEASKTKADAASLAKEAPPAFGVLSPKQAEERVAKMLPSTLEALAESTSEQEQLILRLMLAYIGEKDDLSWKNAQQSCKDAKKFLGEMLEMEAGKYITKLIMQRMDKILGDAEMELTPESKAYDLALLLEASRREWKKSLPPEEKVKPKEPEVPPEWPVKIGFKELKQRLDEAAAWEKTALVVCCGHAKEADTYFTYSGYSQIDAKWVLGQTMIKKEVSVEDMQEELRKRVVGALKHGLPVHVAMSNTAVAFKKTFCREDKFPLCFFKDKEFKGDPAAPKEERPYFSMVTKEDLADWPGNIGHMKEGYRMVVTTDFDVESAKEFLPDALPHFEDMAIIEIDPASFK
;
A
#
# COMPACT_ATOMS: atom_id res chain seq x y z
N MET A 1 -22.85 -38.12 48.49
CA MET A 1 -22.16 -38.63 47.29
C MET A 1 -23.08 -38.43 46.10
N ILE A 2 -22.86 -37.39 45.30
CA ILE A 2 -23.54 -37.23 44.01
C ILE A 2 -22.69 -37.98 43.00
N GLN A 3 -23.17 -39.11 42.49
CA GLN A 3 -22.51 -39.77 41.36
C GLN A 3 -22.69 -38.89 40.13
N GLU A 4 -21.63 -38.19 39.76
CA GLU A 4 -21.58 -37.40 38.54
C GLU A 4 -21.65 -38.36 37.35
N LYS A 5 -22.77 -38.32 36.61
CA LYS A 5 -22.93 -39.12 35.39
C LYS A 5 -21.92 -38.62 34.37
N VAL A 6 -20.84 -39.37 34.19
CA VAL A 6 -19.86 -39.11 33.13
C VAL A 6 -20.53 -39.29 31.78
N GLN A 7 -20.83 -38.17 31.12
CA GLN A 7 -21.43 -38.16 29.80
C GLN A 7 -20.37 -38.61 28.78
N ARG A 8 -20.63 -39.74 28.09
CA ARG A 8 -19.79 -40.22 26.99
C ARG A 8 -20.37 -39.79 25.66
N ILE A 9 -19.52 -39.36 24.75
CA ILE A 9 -19.90 -38.90 23.41
C ILE A 9 -19.41 -39.93 22.40
N ILE A 10 -20.27 -40.33 21.46
CA ILE A 10 -19.87 -41.19 20.36
C ILE A 10 -19.17 -40.32 19.31
N THR A 11 -17.87 -40.50 19.14
CA THR A 11 -17.09 -39.81 18.11
C THR A 11 -16.83 -40.74 16.93
N LYS A 12 -16.89 -40.20 15.70
CA LYS A 12 -16.49 -40.91 14.48
C LYS A 12 -15.15 -40.34 14.01
N ARG A 13 -14.11 -41.17 13.90
CA ARG A 13 -12.78 -40.77 13.45
C ARG A 13 -12.22 -41.75 12.43
N ARG A 14 -11.35 -41.29 11.52
CA ARG A 14 -10.56 -42.19 10.67
C ARG A 14 -9.30 -42.61 11.42
N ASP A 15 -9.00 -43.90 11.43
CA ASP A 15 -7.72 -44.40 11.92
C ASP A 15 -6.58 -44.14 10.92
N LYS A 16 -5.35 -44.55 11.26
CA LYS A 16 -4.18 -44.44 10.38
C LYS A 16 -4.34 -45.19 9.05
N ASN A 17 -5.27 -46.12 8.97
CA ASN A 17 -5.57 -46.91 7.77
C ASN A 17 -6.77 -46.33 6.99
N GLY A 18 -7.29 -45.16 7.39
CA GLY A 18 -8.43 -44.51 6.77
C GLY A 18 -9.80 -45.11 7.13
N LYS A 19 -9.85 -46.13 8.00
CA LYS A 19 -11.10 -46.77 8.43
C LYS A 19 -11.81 -45.89 9.46
N VAL A 20 -13.11 -45.67 9.27
CA VAL A 20 -13.93 -44.90 10.21
C VAL A 20 -14.26 -45.78 11.42
N ILE A 21 -13.74 -45.42 12.59
CA ILE A 21 -14.03 -46.04 13.88
C ILE A 21 -15.00 -45.16 14.66
N SER A 22 -15.99 -45.77 15.30
CA SER A 22 -16.90 -45.10 16.23
C SER A 22 -16.58 -45.56 17.65
N GLU A 23 -16.09 -44.66 18.50
CA GLU A 23 -15.75 -44.96 19.90
C GLU A 23 -16.55 -44.06 20.85
N SER A 24 -16.91 -44.61 22.01
CA SER A 24 -17.55 -43.86 23.09
C SER A 24 -16.45 -43.28 23.97
N GLU A 25 -16.14 -42.00 23.78
CA GLU A 25 -15.03 -41.32 24.44
C GLU A 25 -15.56 -40.36 25.52
N THR A 26 -14.75 -40.12 26.55
CA THR A 26 -15.05 -39.09 27.55
C THR A 26 -14.63 -37.70 27.04
N MET A 27 -15.21 -36.65 27.61
CA MET A 27 -14.84 -35.27 27.25
C MET A 27 -13.33 -34.99 27.41
N GLN A 28 -12.70 -35.57 28.44
CA GLN A 28 -11.26 -35.41 28.66
C GLN A 28 -10.42 -36.03 27.54
N ASP A 29 -10.86 -37.15 26.98
CA ASP A 29 -10.15 -37.82 25.87
C ASP A 29 -10.30 -37.05 24.55
N ILE A 30 -11.39 -36.30 24.38
CA ILE A 30 -11.61 -35.39 23.25
C ILE A 30 -10.69 -34.16 23.38
N LEU A 31 -10.65 -33.54 24.57
CA LEU A 31 -9.83 -32.35 24.83
C LEU A 31 -8.32 -32.62 24.71
N LYS A 32 -7.83 -33.80 25.11
CA LYS A 32 -6.41 -34.20 24.94
C LYS A 32 -5.92 -34.17 23.49
N ARG A 33 -6.83 -34.23 22.53
CA ARG A 33 -6.54 -34.17 21.08
C ARG A 33 -6.73 -32.77 20.49
N TRP A 34 -6.95 -31.75 21.32
CA TRP A 34 -7.21 -30.37 20.89
C TRP A 34 -8.47 -30.23 20.02
N VAL A 35 -9.41 -31.18 20.14
CA VAL A 35 -10.73 -31.10 19.50
C VAL A 35 -11.70 -30.49 20.50
N ILE A 36 -12.32 -29.36 20.16
CA ILE A 36 -13.31 -28.71 21.01
C ILE A 36 -14.71 -29.07 20.46
N PRO A 37 -15.57 -29.75 21.23
CA PRO A 37 -16.91 -30.11 20.76
C PRO A 37 -17.74 -28.87 20.45
N ALA A 38 -18.61 -28.96 19.43
CA ALA A 38 -19.48 -27.85 19.02
C ALA A 38 -20.39 -27.32 20.14
N ASN A 39 -20.81 -28.20 21.07
CA ASN A 39 -21.68 -27.86 22.19
C ASN A 39 -20.91 -27.56 23.49
N ASP A 40 -19.58 -27.42 23.44
CA ASP A 40 -18.81 -27.01 24.61
C ASP A 40 -19.14 -25.54 24.93
N SER A 41 -19.48 -25.26 26.19
CA SER A 41 -19.83 -23.90 26.62
C SER A 41 -18.68 -22.91 26.39
N ARG A 42 -17.42 -23.36 26.48
CA ARG A 42 -16.24 -22.53 26.21
C ARG A 42 -16.11 -22.18 24.74
N LYS A 43 -16.45 -23.11 23.85
CA LYS A 43 -16.50 -22.85 22.40
C LYS A 43 -17.57 -21.83 22.07
N ILE A 44 -18.77 -22.00 22.64
CA ILE A 44 -19.88 -21.07 22.42
C ILE A 44 -19.48 -19.65 22.87
N ILE A 45 -18.82 -19.50 24.02
CA ILE A 45 -18.31 -18.21 24.49
C ILE A 45 -17.26 -17.63 23.53
N TRP A 46 -16.33 -18.46 23.06
CA TRP A 46 -15.30 -18.03 22.10
C TRP A 46 -15.89 -17.59 20.76
N ASP A 47 -16.81 -18.37 20.20
CA ASP A 47 -17.48 -18.06 18.94
C ASP A 47 -18.30 -16.76 19.06
N LEU A 48 -18.96 -16.52 20.21
CA LEU A 48 -19.70 -15.29 20.48
C LEU A 48 -18.77 -14.08 20.62
N PHE A 49 -17.61 -14.25 21.27
CA PHE A 49 -16.57 -13.22 21.34
C PHE A 49 -16.01 -12.87 19.95
N MET A 50 -15.68 -13.86 19.13
CA MET A 50 -15.24 -13.65 17.75
C MET A 50 -16.31 -12.97 16.90
N GLY A 51 -17.58 -13.37 17.06
CA GLY A 51 -18.71 -12.72 16.41
C GLY A 51 -18.85 -11.25 16.80
N ALA A 52 -18.67 -10.92 18.08
CA ALA A 52 -18.69 -9.54 18.57
C ALA A 52 -17.54 -8.70 17.98
N LEU A 53 -16.34 -9.25 17.84
CA LEU A 53 -15.21 -8.57 17.21
C LEU A 53 -15.44 -8.29 15.72
N ILE A 54 -16.06 -9.21 14.99
CA ILE A 54 -16.41 -9.03 13.57
C ILE A 54 -17.48 -7.95 13.43
N ILE A 55 -18.53 -7.99 14.25
CA ILE A 55 -19.57 -6.94 14.24
C ILE A 55 -18.96 -5.58 14.57
N TYR A 56 -18.09 -5.53 15.58
CA TYR A 56 -17.38 -4.32 15.96
C TYR A 56 -16.51 -3.78 14.82
N SER A 57 -15.77 -4.63 14.10
CA SER A 57 -14.90 -4.18 13.01
C SER A 57 -15.71 -3.61 11.84
N VAL A 58 -16.82 -4.26 11.46
CA VAL A 58 -17.72 -3.77 10.40
C VAL A 58 -18.31 -2.41 10.77
N ILE A 59 -18.77 -2.25 12.01
CA ILE A 59 -19.32 -0.97 12.50
C ILE A 59 -18.23 0.10 12.57
N ALA A 60 -17.08 -0.20 13.19
CA ALA A 60 -16.02 0.77 13.43
C ALA A 60 -15.36 1.26 12.13
N ILE A 61 -15.11 0.37 11.17
CA ILE A 61 -14.55 0.75 9.86
C ILE A 61 -15.55 1.60 9.09
N THR A 62 -16.81 1.16 9.00
CA THR A 62 -17.84 1.91 8.26
C THR A 62 -18.11 3.26 8.91
N TYR A 63 -18.14 3.34 10.24
CA TYR A 63 -18.29 4.59 10.97
C TYR A 63 -17.13 5.56 10.71
N SER A 64 -15.88 5.06 10.77
CA SER A 64 -14.69 5.87 10.51
C SER A 64 -14.66 6.42 9.09
N VAL A 65 -15.08 5.62 8.10
CA VAL A 65 -15.16 6.03 6.69
C VAL A 65 -16.33 6.98 6.44
N SER A 66 -17.53 6.68 6.97
CA SER A 66 -18.76 7.42 6.65
C SER A 66 -18.84 8.77 7.34
N PHE A 67 -18.37 8.84 8.58
CA PHE A 67 -18.43 10.08 9.35
C PHE A 67 -17.16 10.90 9.26
N ASN A 68 -16.18 10.45 8.47
CA ASN A 68 -14.95 11.15 8.19
C ASN A 68 -14.41 11.83 9.46
N ALA A 69 -14.41 11.08 10.57
CA ALA A 69 -14.07 11.57 11.91
C ALA A 69 -12.57 11.92 12.05
N THR A 70 -11.92 12.21 10.92
CA THR A 70 -10.96 13.30 10.76
C THR A 70 -11.67 14.65 10.91
N ASP A 71 -12.06 14.95 12.14
CA ASP A 71 -12.10 16.35 12.54
C ASP A 71 -10.64 16.86 12.55
N PRO A 72 -10.28 17.83 11.68
CA PRO A 72 -8.89 18.27 11.55
C PRO A 72 -8.35 18.93 12.82
N ASP A 73 -9.21 19.40 13.73
CA ASP A 73 -8.81 20.17 14.92
C ASP A 73 -8.80 19.37 16.25
N THR A 74 -9.23 18.11 16.26
CA THR A 74 -9.06 17.20 17.43
C THR A 74 -7.83 16.29 17.34
N ARG A 75 -6.79 16.71 16.58
CA ARG A 75 -5.44 16.10 16.64
C ARG A 75 -4.64 16.45 17.91
N LEU A 76 -5.28 17.00 18.93
CA LEU A 76 -4.69 17.22 20.25
C LEU A 76 -5.30 16.24 21.26
N HIS A 77 -4.44 15.36 21.78
CA HIS A 77 -4.62 14.49 22.94
C HIS A 77 -5.43 13.19 22.78
N CYS A 78 -4.87 12.24 22.03
CA CYS A 78 -4.95 10.82 22.37
C CYS A 78 -3.60 10.30 22.90
N ASN A 79 -2.97 11.04 23.82
CA ASN A 79 -1.86 10.58 24.68
C ASN A 79 -2.42 9.81 25.90
N GLY A 80 -3.32 8.86 25.63
CA GLY A 80 -3.83 7.93 26.63
C GLY A 80 -3.59 6.53 26.13
N THR A 81 -2.55 5.87 26.64
CA THR A 81 -2.42 4.42 26.58
C THR A 81 -3.75 3.80 27.01
N LEU A 82 -4.52 3.26 26.06
CA LEU A 82 -5.61 2.35 26.40
C LEU A 82 -4.99 1.16 27.16
N PRO A 83 -5.57 0.72 28.29
CA PRO A 83 -4.95 -0.22 29.23
C PRO A 83 -4.90 -1.67 28.73
N TRP A 84 -5.05 -1.93 27.43
CA TRP A 84 -5.07 -3.28 26.86
C TRP A 84 -3.70 -3.96 26.89
N SER A 85 -2.60 -3.21 26.74
CA SER A 85 -1.25 -3.77 26.83
C SER A 85 -0.87 -4.22 28.25
N LYS A 86 -1.46 -3.60 29.29
CA LYS A 86 -1.33 -4.07 30.68
C LYS A 86 -2.21 -5.27 31.00
N LEU A 87 -3.35 -5.45 30.33
CA LEU A 87 -4.24 -6.60 30.57
C LEU A 87 -3.70 -7.92 29.99
N TRP A 88 -2.88 -7.87 28.93
CA TRP A 88 -2.31 -9.07 28.32
C TRP A 88 -1.04 -9.58 28.99
N MET A 89 -0.30 -8.75 29.74
CA MET A 89 0.99 -9.14 30.33
C MET A 89 0.95 -9.57 31.81
N GLN A 90 -0.20 -9.54 32.50
CA GLN A 90 -0.28 -9.93 33.92
C GLN A 90 -1.43 -10.90 34.30
N GLY A 91 -2.00 -11.64 33.35
CA GLY A 91 -3.12 -12.55 33.62
C GLY A 91 -2.73 -14.00 33.89
N THR A 92 -2.25 -14.34 35.09
CA THR A 92 -2.41 -15.71 35.63
C THR A 92 -3.86 -15.87 36.07
N TRP A 93 -4.70 -16.52 35.26
CA TRP A 93 -6.09 -16.79 35.59
C TRP A 93 -6.22 -18.07 36.42
N SER A 94 -6.43 -17.90 37.73
CA SER A 94 -6.92 -18.93 38.67
C SER A 94 -8.43 -19.08 38.51
N TRP A 95 -8.92 -20.33 38.47
CA TRP A 95 -10.29 -20.70 38.09
C TRP A 95 -11.32 -20.74 39.24
N ASP A 96 -11.00 -20.21 40.42
CA ASP A 96 -11.92 -20.23 41.57
C ASP A 96 -12.30 -18.82 42.04
N ARG A 97 -13.47 -18.31 41.59
CA ARG A 97 -14.25 -17.37 42.39
C ARG A 97 -15.74 -17.35 42.02
N GLN A 98 -16.54 -17.58 43.06
CA GLN A 98 -18.00 -17.68 43.08
C GLN A 98 -18.70 -16.35 42.77
N LEU A 99 -19.91 -16.50 42.22
CA LEU A 99 -20.84 -15.45 41.77
C LEU A 99 -21.41 -14.62 42.93
N ALA A 100 -21.50 -13.30 42.73
CA ALA A 100 -22.36 -12.39 43.49
C ALA A 100 -23.41 -11.75 42.53
N PRO A 101 -24.63 -11.42 43.00
CA PRO A 101 -25.78 -11.16 42.13
C PRO A 101 -25.86 -9.73 41.59
N ALA A 102 -26.49 -9.62 40.42
CA ALA A 102 -26.62 -8.44 39.58
C ALA A 102 -27.54 -7.34 40.16
N ALA A 103 -27.12 -6.08 40.01
CA ALA A 103 -27.94 -4.90 40.24
C ALA A 103 -28.71 -4.50 38.96
N LYS A 104 -29.93 -3.99 39.15
CA LYS A 104 -30.94 -3.63 38.14
C LYS A 104 -30.48 -2.52 37.18
N ALA A 105 -30.79 -2.70 35.89
CA ALA A 105 -30.70 -1.67 34.86
C ALA A 105 -31.97 -0.78 34.83
N PRO A 106 -31.85 0.53 34.55
CA PRO A 106 -33.00 1.40 34.28
C PRO A 106 -33.42 1.37 32.80
N SER A 107 -34.73 1.54 32.60
CA SER A 107 -35.47 1.49 31.32
C SER A 107 -35.10 2.61 30.33
N PRO A 108 -35.29 2.39 29.01
CA PRO A 108 -35.05 3.42 28.00
C PRO A 108 -36.26 4.36 27.81
N LEU A 109 -35.96 5.66 27.73
CA LEU A 109 -36.86 6.73 27.29
C LEU A 109 -37.10 6.64 25.77
N GLY A 110 -38.37 6.84 25.40
CA GLY A 110 -38.86 6.75 24.02
C GLY A 110 -38.40 7.91 23.13
N VAL A 111 -38.17 7.60 21.86
CA VAL A 111 -37.96 8.57 20.79
C VAL A 111 -39.14 8.51 19.83
N ALA A 112 -39.78 9.66 19.68
CA ALA A 112 -40.93 9.89 18.83
C ALA A 112 -40.54 9.87 17.34
N ALA A 113 -41.33 9.13 16.55
CA ALA A 113 -41.28 9.13 15.10
C ALA A 113 -41.86 10.44 14.53
N LYS A 114 -41.11 11.13 13.66
CA LYS A 114 -41.63 12.18 12.79
C LYS A 114 -41.70 11.65 11.36
N ALA A 115 -42.92 11.54 10.85
CA ALA A 115 -43.27 11.17 9.50
C ALA A 115 -42.80 12.24 8.51
N VAL A 116 -42.15 11.82 7.42
CA VAL A 116 -41.85 12.66 6.25
C VAL A 116 -42.94 12.45 5.21
N VAL A 117 -43.55 13.57 4.83
CA VAL A 117 -44.64 13.73 3.88
C VAL A 117 -44.11 13.59 2.45
N ALA A 118 -44.77 12.75 1.66
CA ALA A 118 -44.59 12.66 0.22
C ALA A 118 -45.29 13.82 -0.51
N PRO A 119 -44.69 14.45 -1.53
CA PRO A 119 -45.44 15.23 -2.49
C PRO A 119 -45.89 14.38 -3.68
N LYS A 120 -47.20 14.51 -3.95
CA LYS A 120 -47.95 14.02 -5.11
C LYS A 120 -47.43 14.61 -6.41
N GLY A 121 -47.64 13.82 -7.47
CA GLY A 121 -47.25 14.10 -8.84
C GLY A 121 -48.01 15.22 -9.53
N LYS A 122 -47.50 15.55 -10.73
CA LYS A 122 -48.19 16.30 -11.77
C LYS A 122 -47.89 15.68 -13.14
N GLU A 123 -48.96 15.13 -13.70
CA GLU A 123 -49.41 15.15 -15.09
C GLU A 123 -48.38 15.22 -16.21
N ALA A 124 -48.27 14.11 -16.93
CA ALA A 124 -47.74 14.04 -18.28
C ALA A 124 -48.81 14.49 -19.29
N SER A 125 -48.54 15.58 -20.01
CA SER A 125 -49.26 15.96 -21.22
C SER A 125 -48.54 15.43 -22.45
N LYS A 126 -49.32 14.77 -23.30
CA LYS A 126 -48.97 14.32 -24.65
C LYS A 126 -48.76 15.52 -25.55
N GLU A 127 -47.65 15.56 -26.28
CA GLU A 127 -47.65 16.22 -27.59
C GLU A 127 -46.67 15.52 -28.54
N ALA A 128 -47.25 14.79 -29.49
CA ALA A 128 -46.58 14.24 -30.63
C ALA A 128 -46.97 15.10 -31.83
N SER A 129 -46.03 15.83 -32.43
CA SER A 129 -46.12 16.16 -33.86
C SER A 129 -44.76 16.51 -34.47
N LYS A 130 -44.45 15.80 -35.55
CA LYS A 130 -43.77 16.23 -36.78
C LYS A 130 -42.49 17.09 -36.66
N THR A 131 -41.37 16.42 -36.92
CA THR A 131 -40.36 16.95 -37.87
C THR A 131 -39.66 15.79 -38.56
N LYS A 132 -40.01 15.59 -39.83
CA LYS A 132 -39.40 14.63 -40.76
C LYS A 132 -39.12 15.39 -42.05
N ALA A 133 -38.05 16.19 -42.04
CA ALA A 133 -37.36 16.75 -43.21
C ALA A 133 -36.27 17.66 -42.65
N ASP A 134 -35.02 17.18 -42.66
CA ASP A 134 -33.77 17.95 -42.79
C ASP A 134 -32.59 17.02 -42.45
N ALA A 135 -32.33 16.08 -43.36
CA ALA A 135 -31.22 15.13 -43.26
C ALA A 135 -30.17 15.35 -44.37
N ALA A 136 -30.09 16.54 -44.97
CA ALA A 136 -29.30 16.75 -46.18
C ALA A 136 -28.40 18.00 -46.19
N SER A 137 -28.04 18.56 -45.04
CA SER A 137 -27.03 19.64 -44.96
C SER A 137 -26.18 19.62 -43.69
N LEU A 138 -25.71 18.42 -43.29
CA LEU A 138 -24.48 18.36 -42.49
C LEU A 138 -23.32 18.68 -43.43
N ALA A 139 -23.00 19.97 -43.53
CA ALA A 139 -21.71 20.40 -44.05
C ALA A 139 -20.63 19.56 -43.34
N LYS A 140 -19.73 18.96 -44.11
CA LYS A 140 -18.57 18.25 -43.58
C LYS A 140 -17.69 19.25 -42.82
N GLU A 141 -18.01 19.50 -41.56
CA GLU A 141 -17.10 20.19 -40.65
C GLU A 141 -15.82 19.36 -40.61
N ALA A 142 -14.68 20.03 -40.83
CA ALA A 142 -13.39 19.38 -40.72
C ALA A 142 -13.26 18.79 -39.31
N PRO A 143 -12.76 17.55 -39.16
CA PRO A 143 -12.56 16.95 -37.86
C PRO A 143 -11.65 17.85 -37.02
N PRO A 144 -11.98 18.10 -35.74
CA PRO A 144 -11.18 18.94 -34.87
C PRO A 144 -9.81 18.29 -34.66
N ALA A 145 -8.75 19.09 -34.71
CA ALA A 145 -7.39 18.64 -34.41
C ALA A 145 -7.23 18.25 -32.93
N PHE A 146 -6.29 17.34 -32.65
CA PHE A 146 -5.84 17.04 -31.29
C PHE A 146 -5.46 18.32 -30.54
N GLY A 147 -5.73 18.34 -29.23
CA GLY A 147 -5.44 19.47 -28.36
C GLY A 147 -6.41 20.64 -28.46
N VAL A 148 -7.46 20.61 -29.29
CA VAL A 148 -8.41 21.74 -29.39
C VAL A 148 -9.62 21.55 -28.47
N LEU A 149 -10.15 20.32 -28.35
CA LEU A 149 -11.42 20.07 -27.66
C LEU A 149 -11.30 20.10 -26.14
N SER A 150 -12.28 20.71 -25.48
CA SER A 150 -12.48 20.51 -24.04
C SER A 150 -12.94 19.08 -23.74
N PRO A 151 -12.71 18.56 -22.52
CA PRO A 151 -13.14 17.21 -22.14
C PRO A 151 -14.63 16.94 -22.40
N LYS A 152 -15.51 17.90 -22.07
CA LYS A 152 -16.96 17.79 -22.32
C LYS A 152 -17.31 17.67 -23.80
N GLN A 153 -16.64 18.43 -24.67
CA GLN A 153 -16.86 18.35 -26.12
C GLN A 153 -16.40 17.00 -26.67
N ALA A 154 -15.31 16.42 -26.13
CA ALA A 154 -14.87 15.08 -26.52
C ALA A 154 -15.87 14.01 -26.05
N GLU A 155 -16.40 14.12 -24.82
CA GLU A 155 -17.46 13.23 -24.32
C GLU A 155 -18.72 13.29 -25.19
N GLU A 156 -19.16 14.48 -25.60
CA GLU A 156 -20.33 14.62 -26.48
C GLU A 156 -20.16 13.91 -27.82
N ARG A 157 -18.92 13.80 -28.32
CA ARG A 157 -18.59 13.04 -29.53
C ARG A 157 -18.64 11.55 -29.26
N VAL A 158 -18.02 11.09 -28.17
CA VAL A 158 -18.08 9.68 -27.75
C VAL A 158 -19.51 9.24 -27.45
N ALA A 159 -20.35 10.09 -26.86
CA ALA A 159 -21.76 9.82 -26.60
C ALA A 159 -22.60 9.65 -27.88
N LYS A 160 -22.15 10.20 -29.02
CA LYS A 160 -22.77 10.03 -30.34
C LYS A 160 -22.22 8.80 -31.09
N MET A 161 -21.21 8.12 -30.55
CA MET A 161 -20.62 6.94 -31.16
C MET A 161 -21.65 5.81 -31.19
N LEU A 162 -21.84 5.19 -32.36
CA LEU A 162 -22.74 4.06 -32.52
C LEU A 162 -22.12 2.80 -31.91
N PRO A 163 -22.89 1.94 -31.22
CA PRO A 163 -22.39 0.66 -30.70
C PRO A 163 -21.67 -0.20 -31.74
N SER A 164 -22.14 -0.18 -33.00
CA SER A 164 -21.51 -0.88 -34.13
C SER A 164 -20.08 -0.40 -34.44
N THR A 165 -19.73 0.84 -34.07
CA THR A 165 -18.37 1.38 -34.23
C THR A 165 -17.42 0.70 -33.25
N LEU A 166 -17.85 0.48 -32.00
CA LEU A 166 -17.08 -0.24 -31.00
C LEU A 166 -16.96 -1.73 -31.33
N GLU A 167 -18.04 -2.35 -31.81
CA GLU A 167 -17.98 -3.74 -32.31
C GLU A 167 -16.96 -3.86 -33.45
N ALA A 168 -16.97 -2.90 -34.40
CA ALA A 168 -16.01 -2.86 -35.50
C ALA A 168 -14.58 -2.52 -35.07
N LEU A 169 -14.41 -1.85 -33.91
CA LEU A 169 -13.11 -1.64 -33.27
C LEU A 169 -12.60 -2.91 -32.58
N ALA A 170 -13.48 -3.74 -32.01
CA ALA A 170 -13.12 -5.03 -31.42
C ALA A 170 -12.45 -5.98 -32.43
N GLU A 171 -12.75 -5.81 -33.71
CA GLU A 171 -12.19 -6.57 -34.82
C GLU A 171 -10.99 -5.87 -35.49
N SER A 172 -10.54 -4.73 -34.96
CA SER A 172 -9.45 -3.97 -35.56
C SER A 172 -8.11 -4.70 -35.49
N THR A 173 -7.37 -4.65 -36.60
CA THR A 173 -5.97 -5.10 -36.71
C THR A 173 -4.96 -3.96 -36.58
N SER A 174 -5.43 -2.71 -36.47
CA SER A 174 -4.56 -1.54 -36.31
C SER A 174 -4.00 -1.49 -34.88
N GLU A 175 -2.68 -1.53 -34.74
CA GLU A 175 -2.01 -1.47 -33.44
C GLU A 175 -2.36 -0.19 -32.66
N GLN A 176 -2.54 0.94 -33.36
CA GLN A 176 -2.93 2.20 -32.74
C GLN A 176 -4.36 2.16 -32.20
N GLU A 177 -5.31 1.58 -32.94
CA GLU A 177 -6.70 1.43 -32.46
C GLU A 177 -6.77 0.47 -31.26
N GLN A 178 -5.99 -0.61 -31.30
CA GLN A 178 -5.85 -1.54 -30.18
C GLN A 178 -5.23 -0.86 -28.94
N LEU A 179 -4.22 -0.02 -29.14
CA LEU A 179 -3.59 0.77 -28.08
C LEU A 179 -4.60 1.71 -27.42
N ILE A 180 -5.38 2.46 -28.20
CA ILE A 180 -6.41 3.37 -27.67
C ILE A 180 -7.45 2.61 -26.83
N LEU A 181 -7.92 1.44 -27.30
CA LEU A 181 -8.88 0.66 -26.53
C LEU A 181 -8.30 0.14 -25.20
N ARG A 182 -7.02 -0.25 -25.19
CA ARG A 182 -6.34 -0.64 -23.94
C ARG A 182 -6.16 0.53 -22.99
N LEU A 183 -5.88 1.73 -23.52
CA LEU A 183 -5.86 2.96 -22.74
C LEU A 183 -7.25 3.31 -22.18
N MET A 184 -8.33 3.04 -22.93
CA MET A 184 -9.69 3.22 -22.43
C MET A 184 -10.02 2.29 -21.27
N LEU A 185 -9.53 1.04 -21.26
CA LEU A 185 -9.68 0.16 -20.08
C LEU A 185 -9.00 0.75 -18.84
N ALA A 186 -7.78 1.28 -19.00
CA ALA A 186 -7.10 1.95 -17.90
C ALA A 186 -7.85 3.21 -17.46
N TYR A 187 -8.41 3.97 -18.40
CA TYR A 187 -9.22 5.16 -18.16
C TYR A 187 -10.45 4.85 -17.31
N ILE A 188 -11.21 3.78 -17.59
CA ILE A 188 -12.37 3.36 -16.76
C ILE A 188 -11.98 2.71 -15.43
N GLY A 189 -10.68 2.59 -15.14
CA GLY A 189 -10.18 2.11 -13.85
C GLY A 189 -9.94 0.59 -13.76
N GLU A 190 -9.97 -0.13 -14.90
CA GLU A 190 -9.64 -1.55 -14.94
C GLU A 190 -8.22 -1.79 -14.40
N LYS A 191 -8.07 -2.75 -13.49
CA LYS A 191 -6.82 -2.92 -12.72
C LYS A 191 -6.02 -4.13 -13.17
N ASP A 192 -6.71 -5.21 -13.50
CA ASP A 192 -6.11 -6.53 -13.51
C ASP A 192 -5.80 -6.99 -14.93
N ASP A 193 -6.65 -6.63 -15.91
CA ASP A 193 -6.49 -7.05 -17.29
C ASP A 193 -6.61 -5.88 -18.28
N LEU A 194 -5.47 -5.36 -18.71
CA LEU A 194 -5.35 -4.33 -19.75
C LEU A 194 -4.92 -4.95 -21.10
N SER A 195 -5.18 -6.25 -21.29
CA SER A 195 -4.87 -6.96 -22.52
C SER A 195 -5.81 -6.56 -23.65
N TRP A 196 -5.36 -6.80 -24.90
CA TRP A 196 -6.19 -6.63 -26.07
C TRP A 196 -7.46 -7.50 -26.01
N LYS A 197 -7.34 -8.73 -25.52
CA LYS A 197 -8.47 -9.66 -25.40
C LYS A 197 -9.58 -9.11 -24.49
N ASN A 198 -9.22 -8.48 -23.38
CA ASN A 198 -10.20 -7.83 -22.51
C ASN A 198 -10.85 -6.64 -23.22
N ALA A 199 -10.05 -5.81 -23.91
CA ALA A 199 -10.56 -4.66 -24.65
C ALA A 199 -11.57 -5.06 -25.73
N GLN A 200 -11.30 -6.15 -26.47
CA GLN A 200 -12.23 -6.74 -27.43
C GLN A 200 -13.54 -7.19 -26.76
N GLN A 201 -13.44 -7.83 -25.60
CA GLN A 201 -14.61 -8.32 -24.88
C GLN A 201 -15.47 -7.18 -24.34
N SER A 202 -14.86 -6.10 -23.83
CA SER A 202 -15.58 -4.89 -23.42
C SER A 202 -16.27 -4.21 -24.61
N CYS A 203 -15.63 -4.17 -25.78
CA CYS A 203 -16.24 -3.62 -26.99
C CYS A 203 -17.45 -4.43 -27.50
N LYS A 204 -17.53 -5.74 -27.21
CA LYS A 204 -18.72 -6.55 -27.53
C LYS A 204 -19.94 -6.16 -26.68
N ASP A 205 -19.72 -5.62 -25.49
CA ASP A 205 -20.76 -4.99 -24.67
C ASP A 205 -20.68 -3.46 -24.82
N ALA A 206 -20.73 -2.98 -26.07
CA ALA A 206 -20.49 -1.59 -26.44
C ALA A 206 -21.32 -0.59 -25.63
N LYS A 207 -22.58 -0.92 -25.32
CA LYS A 207 -23.47 -0.04 -24.55
C LYS A 207 -22.97 0.13 -23.11
N LYS A 208 -22.58 -0.97 -22.45
CA LYS A 208 -22.04 -0.93 -21.10
C LYS A 208 -20.71 -0.18 -21.07
N PHE A 209 -19.82 -0.51 -22.01
CA PHE A 209 -18.49 0.09 -22.08
C PHE A 209 -18.55 1.61 -22.33
N LEU A 210 -19.43 2.08 -23.24
CA LEU A 210 -19.68 3.52 -23.42
C LEU A 210 -20.23 4.17 -22.15
N GLY A 211 -21.14 3.50 -21.44
CA GLY A 211 -21.69 3.99 -20.16
C GLY A 211 -20.57 4.23 -19.15
N GLU A 212 -19.70 3.23 -18.94
CA GLU A 212 -18.56 3.32 -18.02
C GLU A 212 -17.59 4.45 -18.41
N MET A 213 -17.33 4.66 -19.71
CA MET A 213 -16.48 5.77 -20.18
C MET A 213 -17.08 7.15 -19.85
N LEU A 214 -18.39 7.32 -20.05
CA LEU A 214 -19.08 8.58 -19.82
C LEU A 214 -19.31 8.85 -18.32
N GLU A 215 -19.38 7.82 -17.49
CA GLU A 215 -19.45 7.94 -16.03
C GLU A 215 -18.16 8.51 -15.41
N MET A 216 -17.04 8.51 -16.15
CA MET A 216 -15.77 9.10 -15.71
C MET A 216 -15.76 10.65 -15.72
N GLU A 217 -16.84 11.30 -16.17
CA GLU A 217 -17.07 12.75 -16.15
C GLU A 217 -15.84 13.55 -16.62
N ALA A 218 -15.38 13.24 -17.83
CA ALA A 218 -14.39 13.99 -18.59
C ALA A 218 -13.05 14.14 -17.85
N GLY A 219 -12.69 13.12 -17.07
CA GLY A 219 -11.44 13.06 -16.34
C GLY A 219 -11.51 13.49 -14.87
N LYS A 220 -12.69 13.85 -14.36
CA LYS A 220 -12.88 14.21 -12.94
C LYS A 220 -12.49 13.07 -11.98
N TYR A 221 -12.67 11.82 -12.41
CA TYR A 221 -12.33 10.63 -11.63
C TYR A 221 -10.95 10.05 -11.98
N ILE A 222 -10.15 10.75 -12.79
CA ILE A 222 -8.78 10.31 -13.10
C ILE A 222 -7.89 10.51 -11.87
N THR A 223 -7.34 9.41 -11.39
CA THR A 223 -6.34 9.39 -10.32
C THR A 223 -4.92 9.36 -10.89
N LYS A 224 -3.92 9.72 -10.06
CA LYS A 224 -2.49 9.56 -10.41
C LYS A 224 -2.15 8.13 -10.83
N LEU A 225 -2.78 7.14 -10.21
CA LEU A 225 -2.55 5.73 -10.55
C LEU A 225 -3.08 5.37 -11.95
N ILE A 226 -4.25 5.89 -12.34
CA ILE A 226 -4.80 5.70 -13.70
C ILE A 226 -3.83 6.28 -14.74
N MET A 227 -3.32 7.48 -14.50
CA MET A 227 -2.35 8.13 -15.39
C MET A 227 -1.04 7.37 -15.50
N GLN A 228 -0.46 6.92 -14.38
CA GLN A 228 0.74 6.08 -14.40
C GLN A 228 0.55 4.79 -15.21
N ARG A 229 -0.64 4.17 -15.14
CA ARG A 229 -0.95 2.99 -15.94
C ARG A 229 -1.09 3.32 -17.42
N MET A 230 -1.76 4.42 -17.75
CA MET A 230 -1.88 4.89 -19.13
C MET A 230 -0.51 5.22 -19.72
N ASP A 231 0.34 5.93 -18.98
CA ASP A 231 1.71 6.24 -19.38
C ASP A 231 2.54 4.95 -19.57
N LYS A 232 2.37 3.96 -18.71
CA LYS A 232 3.01 2.64 -18.86
C LYS A 232 2.55 1.88 -20.12
N ILE A 233 1.27 1.96 -20.47
CA ILE A 233 0.73 1.32 -21.67
C ILE A 233 1.21 2.05 -22.93
N LEU A 234 1.21 3.38 -22.88
CA LEU A 234 1.62 4.24 -23.98
C LEU A 234 3.13 4.12 -24.26
N GLY A 235 3.95 4.02 -23.22
CA GLY A 235 5.41 4.02 -23.35
C GLY A 235 5.88 5.30 -24.05
N ASP A 236 6.76 5.14 -25.04
CA ASP A 236 7.25 6.23 -25.90
C ASP A 236 6.36 6.47 -27.14
N ALA A 237 5.27 5.73 -27.30
CA ALA A 237 4.39 5.88 -28.46
C ALA A 237 3.58 7.18 -28.38
N GLU A 238 3.38 7.84 -29.52
CA GLU A 238 2.48 8.98 -29.63
C GLU A 238 1.08 8.52 -30.02
N MET A 239 0.05 9.21 -29.53
CA MET A 239 -1.36 8.95 -29.90
C MET A 239 -1.68 9.62 -31.23
N GLU A 240 -0.96 9.26 -32.30
CA GLU A 240 -1.21 9.78 -33.65
C GLU A 240 -2.25 8.92 -34.35
N LEU A 241 -3.51 9.37 -34.36
CA LEU A 241 -4.56 8.74 -35.18
C LEU A 241 -5.02 9.69 -36.27
N THR A 242 -5.25 9.16 -37.47
CA THR A 242 -5.90 9.94 -38.51
C THR A 242 -7.40 10.09 -38.21
N PRO A 243 -8.06 11.18 -38.64
CA PRO A 243 -9.49 11.38 -38.41
C PRO A 243 -10.39 10.28 -38.98
N GLU A 244 -9.89 9.47 -39.90
CA GLU A 244 -10.60 8.33 -40.50
C GLU A 244 -10.59 7.09 -39.60
N SER A 245 -9.76 7.06 -38.55
CA SER A 245 -9.72 5.96 -37.60
C SER A 245 -11.03 5.87 -36.82
N LYS A 246 -11.51 4.64 -36.61
CA LYS A 246 -12.70 4.39 -35.79
C LYS A 246 -12.47 4.76 -34.32
N ALA A 247 -11.21 4.79 -33.87
CA ALA A 247 -10.82 5.11 -32.50
C ALA A 247 -10.56 6.61 -32.28
N TYR A 248 -10.72 7.45 -33.31
CA TYR A 248 -10.34 8.86 -33.26
C TYR A 248 -11.04 9.63 -32.13
N ASP A 249 -12.36 9.49 -31.99
CA ASP A 249 -13.12 10.18 -30.94
C ASP A 249 -12.74 9.70 -29.53
N LEU A 250 -12.35 8.43 -29.35
CA LEU A 250 -11.84 7.91 -28.07
C LEU A 250 -10.46 8.51 -27.74
N ALA A 251 -9.60 8.66 -28.75
CA ALA A 251 -8.30 9.28 -28.57
C ALA A 251 -8.40 10.76 -28.20
N LEU A 252 -9.33 11.49 -28.81
CA LEU A 252 -9.65 12.87 -28.42
C LEU A 252 -10.12 12.97 -26.96
N LEU A 253 -10.95 12.03 -26.50
CA LEU A 253 -11.39 11.98 -25.10
C LEU A 253 -10.20 11.74 -24.15
N LEU A 254 -9.34 10.75 -24.45
CA LEU A 254 -8.16 10.45 -23.63
C LEU A 254 -7.20 11.64 -23.55
N GLU A 255 -6.91 12.28 -24.67
CA GLU A 255 -6.01 13.43 -24.72
C GLU A 255 -6.59 14.63 -23.95
N ALA A 256 -7.87 14.97 -24.18
CA ALA A 256 -8.53 16.06 -23.47
C ALA A 256 -8.53 15.81 -21.95
N SER A 257 -8.83 14.58 -21.53
CA SER A 257 -8.86 14.18 -20.12
C SER A 257 -7.48 14.19 -19.48
N ARG A 258 -6.44 13.69 -20.15
CA ARG A 258 -5.04 13.76 -19.68
C ARG A 258 -4.59 15.20 -19.51
N ARG A 259 -4.96 16.09 -20.44
CA ARG A 259 -4.62 17.50 -20.37
C ARG A 259 -5.31 18.20 -19.20
N GLU A 260 -6.59 17.94 -18.99
CA GLU A 260 -7.33 18.51 -17.86
C GLU A 260 -6.78 18.02 -16.52
N TRP A 261 -6.48 16.72 -16.43
CA TRP A 261 -5.84 16.15 -15.25
C TRP A 261 -4.48 16.79 -14.96
N LYS A 262 -3.62 16.98 -15.98
CA LYS A 262 -2.33 17.67 -15.84
C LYS A 262 -2.47 19.11 -15.34
N LYS A 263 -3.55 19.82 -15.70
CA LYS A 263 -3.84 21.15 -15.15
C LYS A 263 -4.36 21.11 -13.71
N SER A 264 -5.04 20.03 -13.33
CA SER A 264 -5.60 19.83 -11.98
C SER A 264 -4.55 19.43 -10.95
N LEU A 265 -3.44 18.84 -11.41
CA LEU A 265 -2.29 18.66 -10.55
C LEU A 265 -1.88 20.05 -10.04
N PRO A 266 -1.59 20.19 -8.72
CA PRO A 266 -0.88 21.39 -8.28
C PRO A 266 0.31 21.53 -9.22
N PRO A 267 0.63 22.75 -9.70
CA PRO A 267 1.79 22.95 -10.55
C PRO A 267 2.88 22.16 -9.87
N GLU A 268 3.45 21.18 -10.59
CA GLU A 268 4.66 20.56 -10.10
C GLU A 268 5.56 21.75 -9.93
N GLU A 269 5.68 22.24 -8.69
CA GLU A 269 6.90 22.80 -8.21
C GLU A 269 7.84 21.64 -8.47
N LYS A 270 8.38 21.63 -9.68
CA LYS A 270 9.79 21.52 -9.90
C LYS A 270 10.38 22.58 -8.97
N VAL A 271 10.36 22.28 -7.67
CA VAL A 271 11.58 22.23 -6.89
C VAL A 271 12.49 21.34 -7.74
N LYS A 272 13.01 21.90 -8.85
CA LYS A 272 14.41 21.74 -9.16
C LYS A 272 15.00 21.98 -7.79
N PRO A 273 15.54 20.94 -7.13
CA PRO A 273 16.31 21.17 -5.92
C PRO A 273 17.16 22.37 -6.31
N LYS A 274 16.96 23.53 -5.66
CA LYS A 274 17.90 24.62 -5.83
C LYS A 274 19.18 23.92 -5.49
N GLU A 275 20.01 23.61 -6.50
CA GLU A 275 21.28 22.94 -6.29
C GLU A 275 21.93 23.82 -5.24
N PRO A 276 21.96 23.38 -3.97
CA PRO A 276 22.63 24.19 -2.99
C PRO A 276 24.06 24.07 -3.46
N GLU A 277 24.67 25.16 -3.94
CA GLU A 277 26.04 25.10 -4.48
C GLU A 277 27.02 24.55 -3.44
N VAL A 278 26.61 24.51 -2.16
CA VAL A 278 27.36 24.01 -1.02
C VAL A 278 26.54 22.94 -0.29
N PRO A 279 27.12 21.75 -0.01
CA PRO A 279 26.48 20.73 0.80
C PRO A 279 26.16 21.28 2.20
N PRO A 280 25.00 20.94 2.79
CA PRO A 280 24.68 21.32 4.16
C PRO A 280 25.76 20.86 5.14
N GLU A 281 26.04 21.68 6.14
CA GLU A 281 26.88 21.25 7.26
C GLU A 281 26.09 20.26 8.13
N TRP A 282 26.67 19.08 8.36
CA TRP A 282 26.12 18.04 9.23
C TRP A 282 26.95 17.99 10.53
N PRO A 283 26.34 17.81 11.71
CA PRO A 283 24.93 17.47 11.97
C PRO A 283 23.96 18.66 11.81
N VAL A 284 22.71 18.36 11.43
CA VAL A 284 21.61 19.35 11.42
C VAL A 284 20.54 18.98 12.44
N LYS A 285 20.06 19.96 13.20
CA LYS A 285 18.96 19.79 14.16
C LYS A 285 17.63 20.24 13.55
N ILE A 286 16.61 19.39 13.63
CA ILE A 286 15.33 19.60 12.93
C ILE A 286 14.13 19.21 13.81
N GLY A 287 12.94 19.69 13.46
CA GLY A 287 11.69 19.15 14.00
C GLY A 287 11.26 17.86 13.29
N PHE A 288 10.52 16.97 13.98
CA PHE A 288 10.06 15.69 13.42
C PHE A 288 9.26 15.82 12.11
N LYS A 289 8.49 16.90 11.96
CA LYS A 289 7.71 17.19 10.73
C LYS A 289 8.59 17.42 9.50
N GLU A 290 9.82 17.87 9.68
CA GLU A 290 10.80 18.14 8.62
C GLU A 290 11.61 16.90 8.22
N LEU A 291 11.46 15.79 8.96
CA LEU A 291 12.25 14.57 8.76
C LEU A 291 12.23 14.11 7.31
N LYS A 292 11.04 14.04 6.70
CA LYS A 292 10.92 13.59 5.29
C LYS A 292 11.75 14.46 4.34
N GLN A 293 11.61 15.78 4.45
CA GLN A 293 12.32 16.73 3.59
C GLN A 293 13.84 16.57 3.73
N ARG A 294 14.32 16.35 4.96
CA ARG A 294 15.75 16.23 5.26
C ARG A 294 16.33 14.89 4.83
N LEU A 295 15.53 13.82 4.83
CA LEU A 295 15.89 12.55 4.20
C LEU A 295 15.98 12.67 2.68
N ASP A 296 15.08 13.43 2.06
CA ASP A 296 15.12 13.72 0.62
C ASP A 296 16.36 14.57 0.26
N GLU A 297 16.71 15.55 1.11
CA GLU A 297 17.93 16.36 0.98
C GLU A 297 19.20 15.51 1.13
N ALA A 298 19.31 14.66 2.16
CA ALA A 298 20.44 13.76 2.33
C ALA A 298 20.62 12.83 1.11
N ALA A 299 19.52 12.30 0.58
CA ALA A 299 19.53 11.47 -0.62
C ALA A 299 19.96 12.24 -1.88
N ALA A 300 19.55 13.50 -2.03
CA ALA A 300 19.99 14.36 -3.13
C ALA A 300 21.50 14.63 -3.10
N TRP A 301 22.10 14.63 -1.91
CA TRP A 301 23.54 14.70 -1.69
C TRP A 301 24.26 13.34 -1.70
N GLU A 302 23.54 12.27 -2.09
CA GLU A 302 24.04 10.90 -2.13
C GLU A 302 24.62 10.41 -0.79
N LYS A 303 24.18 11.01 0.33
CA LYS A 303 24.56 10.61 1.69
C LYS A 303 23.52 9.69 2.30
N THR A 304 24.00 8.68 3.01
CA THR A 304 23.15 7.84 3.86
C THR A 304 22.75 8.64 5.10
N ALA A 305 21.45 8.71 5.38
CA ALA A 305 20.94 9.47 6.51
C ALA A 305 21.11 8.70 7.83
N LEU A 306 21.69 9.35 8.84
CA LEU A 306 21.71 8.87 10.23
C LEU A 306 20.80 9.76 11.07
N VAL A 307 19.65 9.24 11.46
CA VAL A 307 18.64 9.94 12.26
C VAL A 307 18.91 9.67 13.75
N VAL A 308 19.29 10.72 14.47
CA VAL A 308 19.60 10.71 15.90
C VAL A 308 18.36 11.18 16.66
N CYS A 309 17.72 10.27 17.39
CA CYS A 309 16.40 10.48 17.99
C CYS A 309 16.42 10.85 19.48
N CYS A 310 17.59 10.82 20.14
CA CYS A 310 17.75 11.29 21.51
C CYS A 310 16.71 10.74 22.52
N GLY A 311 16.47 9.42 22.53
CA GLY A 311 15.48 8.76 23.40
C GLY A 311 14.10 8.52 22.77
N HIS A 312 13.87 8.97 21.53
CA HIS A 312 12.61 8.82 20.79
C HIS A 312 12.74 7.99 19.50
N ALA A 313 13.63 6.99 19.46
CA ALA A 313 13.82 6.15 18.28
C ALA A 313 12.55 5.39 17.88
N LYS A 314 11.70 5.02 18.86
CA LYS A 314 10.46 4.26 18.61
C LYS A 314 9.47 5.03 17.72
N GLU A 315 9.36 6.33 17.92
CA GLU A 315 8.49 7.22 17.14
C GLU A 315 8.99 7.32 15.69
N ALA A 316 10.30 7.45 15.49
CA ALA A 316 10.92 7.42 14.17
C ALA A 316 10.73 6.05 13.49
N ASP A 317 10.97 4.95 14.19
CA ASP A 317 10.81 3.59 13.65
C ASP A 317 9.35 3.32 13.24
N THR A 318 8.39 3.83 14.02
CA THR A 318 6.96 3.76 13.70
C THR A 318 6.65 4.53 12.41
N TYR A 319 7.24 5.72 12.23
CA TYR A 319 7.11 6.49 10.99
C TYR A 319 7.66 5.76 9.77
N PHE A 320 8.85 5.13 9.88
CA PHE A 320 9.44 4.37 8.78
C PHE A 320 8.62 3.13 8.42
N THR A 321 8.07 2.45 9.43
CA THR A 321 7.15 1.32 9.23
C THR A 321 5.91 1.76 8.43
N TYR A 322 5.26 2.86 8.82
CA TYR A 322 4.10 3.38 8.09
C TYR A 322 4.44 3.92 6.70
N SER A 323 5.69 4.32 6.50
CA SER A 323 6.21 4.78 5.21
C SER A 323 6.63 3.63 4.27
N GLY A 324 6.47 2.37 4.70
CA GLY A 324 6.74 1.19 3.88
C GLY A 324 8.22 0.84 3.74
N TYR A 325 9.07 1.24 4.68
CA TYR A 325 10.48 0.87 4.68
C TYR A 325 10.65 -0.62 5.01
N SER A 326 11.61 -1.28 4.34
CA SER A 326 12.07 -2.61 4.74
C SER A 326 12.98 -2.48 5.96
N GLN A 327 12.49 -2.91 7.13
CA GLN A 327 13.17 -2.69 8.40
C GLN A 327 14.15 -3.83 8.75
N ILE A 328 15.34 -3.45 9.20
CA ILE A 328 16.35 -4.29 9.84
C ILE A 328 16.46 -3.82 11.30
N ASP A 329 15.95 -4.63 12.24
CA ASP A 329 16.07 -4.38 13.68
C ASP A 329 17.41 -4.89 14.20
N ALA A 330 18.33 -3.97 14.49
CA ALA A 330 19.67 -4.31 14.95
C ALA A 330 19.65 -5.01 16.31
N LYS A 331 18.74 -4.62 17.22
CA LYS A 331 18.62 -5.24 18.54
C LYS A 331 18.16 -6.69 18.42
N TRP A 332 17.28 -6.99 17.48
CA TRP A 332 16.88 -8.36 17.15
C TRP A 332 18.07 -9.16 16.58
N VAL A 333 18.83 -8.59 15.64
CA VAL A 333 20.05 -9.21 15.08
C VAL A 333 21.04 -9.58 16.19
N LEU A 334 21.34 -8.65 17.09
CA LEU A 334 22.21 -8.86 18.25
C LEU A 334 21.66 -9.94 19.20
N GLY A 335 20.35 -9.88 19.47
CA GLY A 335 19.66 -10.82 20.34
C GLY A 335 19.73 -12.26 19.83
N GLN A 336 19.49 -12.47 18.53
CA GLN A 336 19.49 -13.80 17.92
C GLN A 336 20.88 -14.42 17.82
N THR A 337 21.88 -13.62 17.48
CA THR A 337 23.23 -14.13 17.18
C THR A 337 24.16 -14.15 18.39
N MET A 338 24.21 -13.09 19.19
CA MET A 338 25.20 -12.95 20.27
C MET A 338 24.65 -13.35 21.63
N ILE A 339 23.39 -13.00 21.91
CA ILE A 339 22.77 -13.24 23.22
C ILE A 339 22.20 -14.65 23.28
N LYS A 340 21.31 -15.00 22.36
CA LYS A 340 20.64 -16.30 22.32
C LYS A 340 21.44 -17.37 21.57
N LYS A 341 22.25 -16.95 20.58
CA LYS A 341 23.01 -17.84 19.70
C LYS A 341 22.11 -18.88 19.01
N GLU A 342 20.87 -18.49 18.71
CA GLU A 342 19.89 -19.31 17.98
C GLU A 342 20.19 -19.35 16.48
N VAL A 343 20.82 -18.30 15.96
CA VAL A 343 21.18 -18.13 14.55
C VAL A 343 22.68 -17.86 14.45
N SER A 344 23.37 -18.52 13.51
CA SER A 344 24.78 -18.24 13.24
C SER A 344 24.95 -16.85 12.60
N VAL A 345 26.16 -16.30 12.65
CA VAL A 345 26.43 -15.00 12.00
C VAL A 345 26.24 -15.11 10.48
N GLU A 346 26.63 -16.24 9.89
CA GLU A 346 26.54 -16.52 8.46
C GLU A 346 25.09 -16.66 7.97
N ASP A 347 24.22 -17.28 8.78
CA ASP A 347 22.79 -17.40 8.49
C ASP A 347 22.09 -16.05 8.64
N MET A 348 22.48 -15.27 9.65
CA MET A 348 21.96 -13.91 9.84
C MET A 348 22.37 -12.98 8.70
N GLN A 349 23.62 -13.08 8.21
CA GLN A 349 24.09 -12.36 7.03
C GLN A 349 23.25 -12.68 5.79
N GLU A 350 22.91 -13.95 5.59
CA GLU A 350 22.04 -14.37 4.49
C GLU A 350 20.61 -13.83 4.65
N GLU A 351 20.08 -13.76 5.87
CA GLU A 351 18.78 -13.15 6.12
C GLU A 351 18.79 -11.64 5.83
N LEU A 352 19.83 -10.92 6.27
CA LEU A 352 20.01 -9.50 5.98
C LEU A 352 20.10 -9.26 4.47
N ARG A 353 20.88 -10.08 3.76
CA ARG A 353 20.99 -10.05 2.30
C ARG A 353 19.62 -10.19 1.63
N LYS A 354 18.84 -11.21 1.99
CA LYS A 354 17.49 -11.44 1.44
C LYS A 354 16.56 -10.24 1.67
N ARG A 355 16.60 -9.60 2.84
CA ARG A 355 15.80 -8.41 3.13
C ARG A 355 16.20 -7.22 2.25
N VAL A 356 17.49 -6.99 2.05
CA VAL A 356 18.00 -5.93 1.18
C VAL A 356 17.63 -6.21 -0.29
N VAL A 357 17.83 -7.43 -0.78
CA VAL A 357 17.47 -7.83 -2.14
C VAL A 357 15.96 -7.71 -2.37
N GLY A 358 15.13 -8.10 -1.41
CA GLY A 358 13.69 -7.87 -1.45
C GLY A 358 13.35 -6.38 -1.58
N ALA A 359 14.00 -5.52 -0.80
CA ALA A 359 13.81 -4.06 -0.91
C ALA A 359 14.22 -3.53 -2.29
N LEU A 360 15.35 -3.99 -2.85
CA LEU A 360 15.83 -3.63 -4.19
C LEU A 360 14.85 -4.04 -5.29
N LYS A 361 14.30 -5.26 -5.24
CA LYS A 361 13.29 -5.77 -6.19
C LYS A 361 12.04 -4.91 -6.25
N HIS A 362 11.65 -4.34 -5.11
CA HIS A 362 10.41 -3.58 -4.98
C HIS A 362 10.62 -2.06 -4.99
N GLY A 363 11.87 -1.58 -5.01
CA GLY A 363 12.17 -0.14 -4.91
C GLY A 363 11.82 0.45 -3.55
N LEU A 364 11.84 -0.39 -2.51
CA LEU A 364 11.54 0.02 -1.15
C LEU A 364 12.83 0.54 -0.50
N PRO A 365 12.76 1.64 0.26
CA PRO A 365 13.88 2.07 1.05
C PRO A 365 14.13 1.11 2.22
N VAL A 366 15.37 1.05 2.70
CA VAL A 366 15.78 0.19 3.82
C VAL A 366 16.02 1.04 5.06
N HIS A 367 15.49 0.60 6.19
CA HIS A 367 15.63 1.25 7.48
C HIS A 367 16.38 0.33 8.45
N VAL A 368 17.57 0.75 8.91
CA VAL A 368 18.34 0.05 9.95
C VAL A 368 18.04 0.70 11.29
N ALA A 369 17.23 0.02 12.11
CA ALA A 369 16.86 0.49 13.45
C ALA A 369 17.90 0.05 14.47
N MET A 370 18.82 0.94 14.85
CA MET A 370 19.85 0.65 15.86
C MET A 370 19.29 0.70 17.30
N SER A 371 18.18 1.41 17.49
CA SER A 371 17.63 1.72 18.83
C SER A 371 18.74 2.26 19.75
N ASN A 372 18.81 1.80 21.00
CA ASN A 372 19.82 2.16 21.98
C ASN A 372 21.06 1.22 21.97
N THR A 373 21.41 0.65 20.82
CA THR A 373 22.50 -0.32 20.69
C THR A 373 23.48 0.05 19.58
N ALA A 374 24.77 -0.28 19.78
CA ALA A 374 25.83 -0.13 18.78
C ALA A 374 26.23 -1.51 18.22
N VAL A 375 25.34 -2.12 17.43
CA VAL A 375 25.61 -3.44 16.83
C VAL A 375 26.76 -3.34 15.85
N ALA A 376 27.78 -4.19 16.04
CA ALA A 376 29.02 -4.18 15.27
C ALA A 376 28.85 -4.69 13.82
N PHE A 377 28.03 -4.00 13.02
CA PHE A 377 27.84 -4.31 11.60
C PHE A 377 29.17 -4.31 10.86
N LYS A 378 30.02 -3.31 11.09
CA LYS A 378 31.32 -3.14 10.41
C LYS A 378 32.27 -4.32 10.56
N LYS A 379 32.40 -4.87 11.78
CA LYS A 379 33.38 -5.92 12.10
C LYS A 379 32.82 -7.33 12.00
N THR A 380 31.52 -7.51 12.28
CA THR A 380 30.93 -8.84 12.46
C THR A 380 29.98 -9.22 11.32
N PHE A 381 29.07 -8.32 10.93
CA PHE A 381 27.98 -8.68 10.02
C PHE A 381 28.25 -8.30 8.56
N CYS A 382 29.07 -7.29 8.29
CA CYS A 382 29.39 -6.91 6.93
C CYS A 382 30.44 -7.85 6.32
N ARG A 383 30.13 -8.38 5.14
CA ARG A 383 31.03 -9.18 4.30
C ARG A 383 30.76 -8.86 2.83
N GLU A 384 31.82 -8.73 2.05
CA GLU A 384 31.75 -8.38 0.62
C GLU A 384 30.83 -9.30 -0.21
N ASP A 385 30.71 -10.58 0.17
CA ASP A 385 29.96 -11.60 -0.56
C ASP A 385 28.47 -11.69 -0.19
N LYS A 386 28.06 -11.15 0.97
CA LYS A 386 26.67 -11.28 1.47
C LYS A 386 26.05 -9.96 1.87
N PHE A 387 26.79 -9.14 2.59
CA PHE A 387 26.30 -7.89 3.18
C PHE A 387 27.44 -6.87 3.13
N PRO A 388 27.74 -6.28 1.96
CA PRO A 388 28.97 -5.54 1.72
C PRO A 388 29.03 -4.26 2.55
N LEU A 389 30.23 -3.79 2.87
CA LEU A 389 30.45 -2.58 3.65
C LEU A 389 29.84 -1.34 2.97
N CYS A 390 29.91 -1.29 1.63
CA CYS A 390 29.36 -0.21 0.83
C CYS A 390 27.84 -0.05 0.97
N PHE A 391 27.12 -1.04 1.51
CA PHE A 391 25.69 -0.94 1.83
C PHE A 391 25.37 0.32 2.66
N PHE A 392 26.27 0.72 3.57
CA PHE A 392 26.12 1.91 4.41
C PHE A 392 26.56 3.22 3.76
N LYS A 393 26.82 3.21 2.44
CA LYS A 393 27.18 4.38 1.66
C LYS A 393 26.41 4.38 0.34
N ASP A 394 25.26 5.03 0.35
CA ASP A 394 24.27 5.06 -0.74
C ASP A 394 24.91 5.24 -2.13
N LYS A 395 25.83 6.22 -2.28
CA LYS A 395 26.55 6.48 -3.53
C LYS A 395 27.35 5.27 -4.03
N GLU A 396 28.15 4.68 -3.16
CA GLU A 396 29.00 3.53 -3.52
C GLU A 396 28.15 2.28 -3.76
N PHE A 397 27.13 2.05 -2.95
CA PHE A 397 26.23 0.90 -3.10
C PHE A 397 25.50 0.90 -4.45
N LYS A 398 24.96 2.06 -4.84
CA LYS A 398 24.23 2.23 -6.10
C LYS A 398 25.17 2.10 -7.31
N GLY A 399 26.42 2.55 -7.16
CA GLY A 399 27.41 2.58 -8.23
C GLY A 399 27.11 3.64 -9.29
N ASP A 400 27.96 3.71 -10.31
CA ASP A 400 27.73 4.59 -11.45
C ASP A 400 26.50 4.11 -12.26
N PRO A 401 25.48 4.95 -12.48
CA PRO A 401 24.34 4.59 -13.32
C PRO A 401 24.75 4.26 -14.77
N ALA A 402 25.90 4.76 -15.26
CA ALA A 402 26.44 4.43 -16.57
C ALA A 402 27.15 3.06 -16.61
N ALA A 403 27.56 2.51 -15.46
CA ALA A 403 28.23 1.21 -15.41
C ALA A 403 27.25 0.06 -15.73
N PRO A 404 27.75 -1.02 -16.37
CA PRO A 404 27.00 -2.26 -16.54
C PRO A 404 26.41 -2.74 -15.22
N LYS A 405 25.18 -3.28 -15.25
CA LYS A 405 24.44 -3.66 -14.04
C LYS A 405 25.19 -4.71 -13.20
N GLU A 406 25.93 -5.60 -13.84
CA GLU A 406 26.71 -6.66 -13.21
C GLU A 406 27.95 -6.12 -12.47
N GLU A 407 28.40 -4.93 -12.83
CA GLU A 407 29.55 -4.25 -12.21
C GLU A 407 29.14 -3.35 -11.04
N ARG A 408 27.83 -3.11 -10.84
CA ARG A 408 27.34 -2.27 -9.75
C ARG A 408 27.49 -2.99 -8.41
N PRO A 409 27.95 -2.31 -7.34
CA PRO A 409 28.26 -2.99 -6.08
C PRO A 409 27.09 -3.74 -5.45
N TYR A 410 25.86 -3.23 -5.52
CA TYR A 410 24.69 -3.95 -5.01
C TYR A 410 24.45 -5.32 -5.68
N PHE A 411 24.96 -5.52 -6.90
CA PHE A 411 24.76 -6.76 -7.65
C PHE A 411 25.52 -7.93 -7.03
N SER A 412 26.58 -7.68 -6.24
CA SER A 412 27.30 -8.74 -5.51
C SER A 412 26.40 -9.48 -4.50
N MET A 413 25.33 -8.84 -4.02
CA MET A 413 24.35 -9.43 -3.11
C MET A 413 23.28 -10.26 -3.81
N VAL A 414 23.13 -10.14 -5.13
CA VAL A 414 22.04 -10.73 -5.90
C VAL A 414 22.45 -12.10 -6.39
N THR A 415 21.79 -13.16 -5.91
CA THR A 415 22.07 -14.52 -6.37
C THR A 415 21.27 -14.87 -7.63
N LYS A 416 21.62 -16.00 -8.27
CA LYS A 416 20.89 -16.48 -9.45
C LYS A 416 19.43 -16.80 -9.14
N GLU A 417 19.16 -17.28 -7.93
CA GLU A 417 17.81 -17.57 -7.44
C GLU A 417 16.98 -16.29 -7.29
N ASP A 418 17.60 -15.18 -6.85
CA ASP A 418 16.91 -13.91 -6.73
C ASP A 418 16.50 -13.33 -8.07
N LEU A 419 17.34 -13.52 -9.11
CA LEU A 419 17.07 -13.06 -10.48
C LEU A 419 15.88 -13.79 -11.10
N ALA A 420 15.65 -15.05 -10.75
CA ALA A 420 14.52 -15.83 -11.26
C ALA A 420 13.16 -15.26 -10.82
N ASP A 421 13.12 -14.60 -9.66
CA ASP A 421 11.94 -13.97 -9.08
C ASP A 421 12.06 -12.44 -9.08
N TRP A 422 12.77 -11.86 -10.06
CA TRP A 422 12.91 -10.41 -10.18
C TRP A 422 11.78 -9.80 -11.03
N PRO A 423 10.95 -8.90 -10.49
CA PRO A 423 9.86 -8.31 -11.27
C PRO A 423 10.38 -7.26 -12.26
N GLY A 424 10.08 -7.43 -13.55
CA GLY A 424 10.37 -6.44 -14.60
C GLY A 424 11.79 -6.55 -15.16
N ASN A 425 12.54 -5.45 -15.18
CA ASN A 425 13.91 -5.45 -15.71
C ASN A 425 14.84 -6.19 -14.74
N ILE A 426 15.21 -7.42 -15.10
CA ILE A 426 15.93 -8.37 -14.25
C ILE A 426 17.26 -7.78 -13.77
N GLY A 427 17.39 -7.67 -12.44
CA GLY A 427 18.59 -7.17 -11.76
C GLY A 427 18.72 -5.65 -11.71
N HIS A 428 17.74 -4.91 -12.27
CA HIS A 428 17.73 -3.46 -12.14
C HIS A 428 17.10 -3.06 -10.81
N MET A 429 17.85 -2.32 -9.99
CA MET A 429 17.33 -1.67 -8.79
C MET A 429 16.24 -0.66 -9.20
N LYS A 430 15.06 -0.74 -8.60
CA LYS A 430 13.99 0.23 -8.86
C LYS A 430 14.31 1.58 -8.24
N GLU A 431 13.81 2.64 -8.85
CA GLU A 431 13.87 3.98 -8.29
C GLU A 431 13.21 4.05 -6.91
N GLY A 432 13.71 4.95 -6.06
CA GLY A 432 13.21 5.13 -4.69
C GLY A 432 13.99 4.37 -3.61
N TYR A 433 14.89 3.45 -4.00
CA TYR A 433 15.79 2.82 -3.04
C TYR A 433 16.74 3.85 -2.38
N ARG A 434 16.78 3.82 -1.05
CA ARG A 434 17.73 4.56 -0.20
C ARG A 434 17.86 3.88 1.15
N MET A 435 18.98 4.07 1.83
CA MET A 435 19.17 3.61 3.19
C MET A 435 18.98 4.75 4.21
N VAL A 436 18.32 4.44 5.32
CA VAL A 436 18.26 5.28 6.51
C VAL A 436 18.64 4.47 7.74
N VAL A 437 19.45 5.05 8.62
CA VAL A 437 19.80 4.47 9.93
C VAL A 437 19.14 5.32 11.01
N THR A 438 18.47 4.71 12.00
CA THR A 438 17.98 5.41 13.20
C THR A 438 18.76 4.96 14.43
N THR A 439 19.03 5.88 15.35
CA THR A 439 19.61 5.58 16.66
C THR A 439 18.93 6.37 17.76
N ASP A 440 18.89 5.80 18.96
CA ASP A 440 18.34 6.41 20.16
C ASP A 440 19.39 7.20 20.97
N PHE A 441 20.66 7.12 20.55
CA PHE A 441 21.74 7.92 21.11
C PHE A 441 21.49 9.42 20.91
N ASP A 442 22.15 10.24 21.73
CA ASP A 442 22.39 11.65 21.39
C ASP A 442 23.57 11.76 20.41
N VAL A 443 23.80 12.97 19.89
CA VAL A 443 24.83 13.21 18.86
C VAL A 443 26.24 12.90 19.38
N GLU A 444 26.53 13.14 20.66
CA GLU A 444 27.85 12.90 21.25
C GLU A 444 28.11 11.39 21.38
N SER A 445 27.17 10.67 21.98
CA SER A 445 27.18 9.21 22.11
C SER A 445 27.21 8.52 20.74
N ALA A 446 26.47 9.04 19.76
CA ALA A 446 26.51 8.52 18.39
C ALA A 446 27.93 8.64 17.80
N LYS A 447 28.60 9.78 17.97
CA LYS A 447 29.98 9.99 17.52
C LYS A 447 31.00 9.15 18.29
N GLU A 448 30.73 8.81 19.53
CA GLU A 448 31.60 7.95 20.33
C GLU A 448 31.47 6.48 19.93
N PHE A 449 30.24 5.95 19.83
CA PHE A 449 30.01 4.51 19.74
C PHE A 449 29.77 3.99 18.32
N LEU A 450 29.23 4.80 17.41
CA LEU A 450 28.84 4.32 16.07
C LEU A 450 29.98 4.23 15.04
N PRO A 451 31.11 4.97 15.08
CA PRO A 451 32.18 4.80 14.10
C PRO A 451 32.81 3.39 14.07
N ASP A 452 32.80 2.71 15.22
CA ASP A 452 33.26 1.33 15.37
C ASP A 452 32.19 0.31 14.92
N ALA A 453 30.92 0.69 15.04
CA ALA A 453 29.78 -0.18 14.77
C ALA A 453 29.34 -0.15 13.30
N LEU A 454 29.31 1.04 12.68
CA LEU A 454 28.79 1.28 11.34
C LEU A 454 29.94 1.55 10.33
N PRO A 455 29.94 0.90 9.16
CA PRO A 455 30.79 1.30 8.05
C PRO A 455 30.45 2.72 7.58
N HIS A 456 31.45 3.44 7.07
CA HIS A 456 31.26 4.76 6.44
C HIS A 456 30.52 5.80 7.30
N PHE A 457 30.62 5.73 8.63
CA PHE A 457 29.96 6.67 9.54
C PHE A 457 30.24 8.14 9.19
N GLU A 458 31.48 8.47 8.83
CA GLU A 458 31.90 9.84 8.49
C GLU A 458 31.24 10.38 7.20
N ASP A 459 30.76 9.50 6.33
CA ASP A 459 30.07 9.86 5.09
C ASP A 459 28.56 10.11 5.33
N MET A 460 28.02 9.77 6.51
CA MET A 460 26.60 9.87 6.81
C MET A 460 26.14 11.33 7.04
N ALA A 461 24.90 11.61 6.63
CA ALA A 461 24.22 12.86 6.95
C ALA A 461 23.52 12.73 8.31
N ILE A 462 24.11 13.31 9.37
CA ILE A 462 23.58 13.23 10.73
C ILE A 462 22.42 14.22 10.91
N ILE A 463 21.21 13.69 11.09
CA ILE A 463 19.97 14.44 11.31
C ILE A 463 19.54 14.25 12.76
N GLU A 464 19.75 15.26 13.60
CA GLU A 464 19.28 15.27 14.99
C GLU A 464 17.82 15.73 15.04
N ILE A 465 16.93 14.91 15.59
CA ILE A 465 15.55 15.31 15.83
C ILE A 465 15.46 15.97 17.20
N ASP A 466 14.93 17.20 17.25
CA ASP A 466 14.63 17.87 18.51
C ASP A 466 13.57 17.06 19.30
N PRO A 467 13.90 16.52 20.49
CA PRO A 467 12.96 15.75 21.31
C PRO A 467 11.66 16.51 21.62
N ALA A 468 11.72 17.84 21.69
CA ALA A 468 10.53 18.65 21.94
C ALA A 468 9.49 18.58 20.81
N SER A 469 9.91 18.20 19.60
CA SER A 469 9.07 18.20 18.40
C SER A 469 8.17 16.97 18.22
N PHE A 470 8.31 15.95 19.09
CA PHE A 470 7.44 14.76 19.11
C PHE A 470 6.08 15.01 19.80
N LYS A 471 5.90 16.16 20.45
CA LYS A 471 4.72 16.48 21.26
C LYS A 471 3.50 16.94 20.47
#